data_AF-A0A3B7A6L0-F1
#
_entry.id   AF-A0A3B7A6L0-F1
#
_cell.length_a   1.000
_cell.length_b   1.000
_cell.length_c   1.000
_cell.angle_alpha   90.00
_cell.angle_beta   90.00
_cell.angle_gamma   90.00
#
_symmetry.space_group_name_H-M   'P 1'
#
loop_
_entity.id
_entity.type
_entity.pdbx_description
1 polymer ?
#
loop_
_entity_poly.entity_id
_entity_poly.type
_entity_poly.pdbx_seq_one_letter_code
_entity_poly.pdbx_strand_id
1 'polypeptide(L)'
;MRKLTLCLVLSLAAIFTGCTSVQEVRNETKVEVATPSPLDIYEQQRKLEINFAEQTRSDFMAAFQNKKAAAQISADPLQLNNVTLTENQSGRTQSVQVFESLSLTLPLALKKNPDYVMAMSKIKALAEKMADERGYSEIQFFLLPTDAAAKKIKFESDTVKSPLGNPITVSKSADKSLKKGMQRIVVKAAPIQKVAL
;
A
#
# COMPACT_ATOMS: atom_id res chain seq x y z
N MET A 1 7.65 -68.16 8.72
CA MET A 1 6.75 -68.92 9.61
C MET A 1 5.48 -68.12 9.81
N ARG A 2 4.35 -68.68 9.39
CA ARG A 2 3.00 -68.09 9.45
C ARG A 2 2.42 -68.27 10.85
N LYS A 3 1.66 -67.28 11.36
CA LYS A 3 0.56 -67.52 12.29
C LYS A 3 -0.63 -66.62 11.96
N LEU A 4 -1.66 -67.24 11.40
CA LEU A 4 -3.07 -66.82 11.38
C LEU A 4 -3.72 -67.22 12.71
N THR A 5 -4.63 -66.40 13.23
CA THR A 5 -5.82 -66.77 14.05
C THR A 5 -6.72 -65.52 14.06
N LEU A 6 -7.84 -65.39 13.32
CA LEU A 6 -9.13 -66.09 13.24
C LEU A 6 -10.05 -65.93 14.47
N CYS A 7 -11.32 -65.64 14.16
CA CYS A 7 -12.56 -65.55 14.97
C CYS A 7 -12.92 -64.12 15.44
N LEU A 8 -14.14 -63.61 15.30
CA LEU A 8 -15.43 -64.30 15.20
C LEU A 8 -16.46 -63.39 14.50
N VAL A 9 -17.23 -63.96 13.57
CA VAL A 9 -18.47 -63.40 13.02
C VAL A 9 -19.61 -63.95 13.87
N LEU A 10 -20.53 -63.10 14.35
CA LEU A 10 -21.87 -63.54 14.73
C LEU A 10 -22.90 -62.51 14.28
N SER A 11 -23.72 -62.93 13.33
CA SER A 11 -24.89 -62.24 12.79
C SER A 11 -26.10 -62.51 13.68
N LEU A 12 -27.01 -61.53 13.87
CA LEU A 12 -28.45 -61.70 13.56
C LEU A 12 -29.24 -60.40 13.77
N ALA A 13 -30.21 -60.20 12.89
CA ALA A 13 -31.04 -59.01 12.72
C ALA A 13 -32.27 -58.96 13.65
N ALA A 14 -32.78 -57.75 13.89
CA ALA A 14 -34.20 -57.51 14.08
C ALA A 14 -34.59 -56.12 13.54
N ILE A 15 -35.53 -56.12 12.61
CA ILE A 15 -36.27 -54.98 12.04
C ILE A 15 -37.47 -54.72 12.96
N PHE A 16 -37.83 -53.47 13.25
CA PHE A 16 -39.20 -52.93 13.16
C PHE A 16 -39.26 -51.45 13.61
N THR A 17 -39.62 -50.59 12.65
CA THR A 17 -40.66 -49.54 12.74
C THR A 17 -40.47 -48.35 13.70
N GLY A 18 -40.23 -47.19 13.07
CA GLY A 18 -40.44 -45.88 13.65
C GLY A 18 -40.09 -44.78 12.65
N CYS A 19 -41.03 -44.45 11.74
CA CYS A 19 -40.96 -43.22 10.96
C CYS A 19 -41.12 -42.03 11.91
N THR A 20 -40.03 -41.33 12.20
CA THR A 20 -40.09 -39.96 12.67
C THR A 20 -39.28 -39.13 11.69
N SER A 21 -39.95 -38.61 10.67
CA SER A 21 -39.40 -37.59 9.81
C SER A 21 -39.22 -36.32 10.64
N VAL A 22 -38.05 -36.15 11.24
CA VAL A 22 -37.57 -34.84 11.64
C VAL A 22 -37.32 -34.08 10.35
N GLN A 23 -38.27 -33.24 9.95
CA GLN A 23 -37.99 -32.18 8.99
C GLN A 23 -37.05 -31.18 9.68
N GLU A 24 -35.75 -31.41 9.52
CA GLU A 24 -34.76 -30.36 9.67
C GLU A 24 -35.07 -29.33 8.58
N VAL A 25 -35.83 -28.31 8.94
CA VAL A 25 -35.99 -27.11 8.14
C VAL A 25 -34.61 -26.46 8.09
N ARG A 26 -33.80 -26.88 7.14
CA ARG A 26 -32.64 -26.13 6.70
C ARG A 26 -33.19 -24.85 6.09
N ASN A 27 -33.33 -23.83 6.93
CA ASN A 27 -33.33 -22.46 6.47
C ASN A 27 -31.94 -22.22 5.86
N GLU A 28 -31.79 -22.62 4.60
CA GLU A 28 -30.76 -22.12 3.72
C GLU A 28 -31.01 -20.63 3.61
N THR A 29 -30.49 -19.87 4.57
CA THR A 29 -30.36 -18.44 4.43
C THR A 29 -29.39 -18.29 3.27
N LYS A 30 -29.93 -18.11 2.06
CA LYS A 30 -29.19 -17.72 0.89
C LYS A 30 -28.48 -16.44 1.30
N VAL A 31 -27.22 -16.55 1.71
CA VAL A 31 -26.32 -15.42 1.88
C VAL A 31 -26.09 -14.93 0.46
N GLU A 32 -27.02 -14.10 -0.01
CA GLU A 32 -26.85 -13.34 -1.21
C GLU A 32 -25.71 -12.37 -0.90
N VAL A 33 -24.50 -12.77 -1.28
CA VAL A 33 -23.32 -11.92 -1.21
C VAL A 33 -23.62 -10.73 -2.09
N ALA A 34 -24.09 -9.64 -1.47
CA ALA A 34 -24.40 -8.41 -2.16
C ALA A 34 -23.19 -8.01 -2.99
N THR A 35 -23.39 -7.77 -4.28
CA THR A 35 -22.31 -7.32 -5.16
C THR A 35 -21.84 -5.95 -4.62
N PRO A 36 -20.54 -5.77 -4.33
CA PRO A 36 -20.05 -4.52 -3.76
C PRO A 36 -20.35 -3.39 -4.74
N SER A 37 -20.85 -2.27 -4.21
CA SER A 37 -21.14 -1.10 -5.06
C SER A 37 -19.84 -0.51 -5.62
N PRO A 38 -19.90 0.22 -6.74
CA PRO A 38 -18.78 1.02 -7.25
C PRO A 38 -18.06 1.85 -6.18
N LEU A 39 -18.80 2.44 -5.25
CA LEU A 39 -18.23 3.20 -4.12
C LEU A 39 -17.41 2.32 -3.16
N ASP A 40 -17.89 1.12 -2.85
CA ASP A 40 -17.17 0.20 -1.94
C ASP A 40 -15.89 -0.32 -2.60
N ILE A 41 -15.95 -0.62 -3.92
CA ILE A 41 -14.79 -1.00 -4.71
C ILE A 41 -13.75 0.12 -4.72
N TYR A 42 -14.19 1.36 -4.94
CA TYR A 42 -13.31 2.52 -4.95
C TYR A 42 -12.66 2.76 -3.58
N GLU A 43 -13.44 2.71 -2.50
CA GLU A 43 -12.92 2.85 -1.14
C GLU A 43 -11.86 1.78 -0.84
N GLN A 44 -12.14 0.53 -1.24
CA GLN A 44 -11.21 -0.57 -1.04
C GLN A 44 -9.89 -0.36 -1.82
N GLN A 45 -9.95 0.16 -3.05
CA GLN A 45 -8.76 0.51 -3.82
C GLN A 45 -7.92 1.58 -3.11
N ARG A 46 -8.57 2.62 -2.56
CA ARG A 46 -7.88 3.68 -1.80
C ARG A 46 -7.29 3.18 -0.48
N LYS A 47 -7.94 2.23 0.20
CA LYS A 47 -7.35 1.55 1.36
C LYS A 47 -6.10 0.75 1.00
N LEU A 48 -6.12 0.00 -0.12
CA LEU A 48 -4.96 -0.75 -0.60
C LEU A 48 -3.78 0.17 -0.95
N GLU A 49 -4.08 1.32 -1.55
CA GLU A 49 -3.11 2.37 -1.87
C GLU A 49 -2.43 2.92 -0.60
N ILE A 50 -3.22 3.30 0.42
CA ILE A 50 -2.72 3.80 1.70
C ILE A 50 -1.89 2.73 2.42
N ASN A 51 -2.36 1.48 2.44
CA ASN A 51 -1.63 0.37 3.05
C ASN A 51 -0.28 0.12 2.36
N PHE A 52 -0.23 0.24 1.03
CA PHE A 52 1.02 0.12 0.28
C PHE A 52 2.00 1.26 0.62
N ALA A 53 1.50 2.48 0.78
CA ALA A 53 2.31 3.62 1.21
C ALA A 53 2.83 3.46 2.65
N GLU A 54 2.01 2.96 3.58
CA GLU A 54 2.46 2.66 4.95
C GLU A 54 3.50 1.54 4.97
N GLN A 55 3.30 0.48 4.18
CA GLN A 55 4.29 -0.58 4.06
C GLN A 55 5.60 -0.05 3.49
N THR A 56 5.53 0.81 2.46
CA THR A 56 6.71 1.47 1.89
C THR A 56 7.45 2.30 2.94
N ARG A 57 6.71 3.06 3.75
CA ARG A 57 7.27 3.84 4.86
C ARG A 57 7.96 2.95 5.90
N SER A 58 7.31 1.86 6.29
CA SER A 58 7.84 0.88 7.25
C SER A 58 9.09 0.17 6.72
N ASP A 59 9.05 -0.34 5.49
CA ASP A 59 10.17 -0.99 4.79
C ASP A 59 11.37 -0.06 4.67
N PHE A 60 11.11 1.22 4.33
CA PHE A 60 12.17 2.22 4.23
C PHE A 60 12.88 2.42 5.56
N MET A 61 12.11 2.55 6.66
CA MET A 61 12.70 2.68 8.00
C MET A 61 13.46 1.40 8.38
N ALA A 62 12.89 0.22 8.08
CA ALA A 62 13.47 -1.09 8.32
C ALA A 62 14.86 -1.27 7.70
N ALA A 63 15.07 -0.77 6.49
CA ALA A 63 16.36 -0.84 5.80
C ALA A 63 17.52 -0.20 6.59
N PHE A 64 17.24 0.69 7.55
CA PHE A 64 18.27 1.42 8.27
C PHE A 64 18.27 1.21 9.79
N GLN A 65 17.35 0.41 10.34
CA GLN A 65 17.15 0.27 11.81
C GLN A 65 18.44 -0.07 12.57
N ASN A 66 19.33 -0.87 11.98
CA ASN A 66 20.58 -1.33 12.61
C ASN A 66 21.78 -0.40 12.37
N LYS A 67 21.57 0.81 11.84
CA LYS A 67 22.65 1.74 11.49
C LYS A 67 22.79 2.83 12.54
N LYS A 68 24.02 3.30 12.78
CA LYS A 68 24.30 4.45 13.68
C LYS A 68 23.52 5.72 13.29
N ALA A 69 23.21 5.87 12.00
CA ALA A 69 22.45 6.99 11.47
C ALA A 69 20.93 6.81 11.57
N ALA A 70 20.41 5.66 12.03
CA ALA A 70 18.97 5.37 12.13
C ALA A 70 18.21 6.43 12.93
N ALA A 71 18.80 6.89 14.04
CA ALA A 71 18.22 7.92 14.91
C ALA A 71 18.06 9.29 14.23
N GLN A 72 18.70 9.50 13.07
CA GLN A 72 18.59 10.74 12.29
C GLN A 72 17.62 10.60 11.12
N ILE A 73 17.08 9.41 10.87
CA ILE A 73 16.08 9.18 9.83
C ILE A 73 14.71 9.45 10.44
N SER A 74 13.89 10.23 9.76
CA SER A 74 12.50 10.43 10.13
C SER A 74 11.60 10.09 8.94
N ALA A 75 10.45 9.51 9.26
CA ALA A 75 9.36 9.30 8.33
C ALA A 75 8.14 9.99 8.90
N ASP A 76 7.67 11.03 8.22
CA ASP A 76 6.48 11.75 8.64
C ASP A 76 5.25 10.82 8.48
N PRO A 77 4.17 11.03 9.24
CA PRO A 77 2.90 10.37 8.96
C PRO A 77 2.48 10.61 7.50
N LEU A 78 1.81 9.64 6.89
CA LEU A 78 1.30 9.83 5.53
C LEU A 78 0.36 11.04 5.50
N GLN A 79 0.50 11.85 4.47
CA GLN A 79 -0.49 12.88 4.19
C GLN A 79 -1.63 12.23 3.43
N LEU A 80 -2.83 12.39 3.96
CA LEU A 80 -4.08 11.87 3.42
C LEU A 80 -5.03 13.02 3.15
N ASN A 81 -5.79 12.92 2.07
CA ASN A 81 -6.85 13.87 1.74
C ASN A 81 -8.22 13.18 1.80
N ASN A 82 -9.26 13.92 2.16
CA ASN A 82 -10.64 13.43 2.10
C ASN A 82 -11.30 13.87 0.79
N VAL A 83 -11.84 12.91 0.05
CA VAL A 83 -12.56 13.17 -1.20
C VAL A 83 -14.00 12.70 -1.06
N THR A 84 -14.95 13.58 -1.35
CA THR A 84 -16.37 13.19 -1.43
C THR A 84 -16.66 12.62 -2.82
N LEU A 85 -17.23 11.43 -2.82
CA LEU A 85 -17.66 10.69 -4.00
C LEU A 85 -19.19 10.67 -4.04
N THR A 86 -19.74 10.63 -5.25
CA THR A 86 -21.17 10.47 -5.48
C THR A 86 -21.38 9.40 -6.53
N GLU A 87 -22.16 8.38 -6.19
CA GLU A 87 -22.58 7.33 -7.12
C GLU A 87 -23.77 7.82 -7.94
N ASN A 88 -23.61 7.85 -9.27
CA ASN A 88 -24.59 8.43 -10.17
C ASN A 88 -25.91 7.67 -10.18
N GLN A 89 -25.86 6.34 -10.01
CA GLN A 89 -27.04 5.47 -10.11
C GLN A 89 -27.93 5.54 -8.86
N SER A 90 -27.33 5.59 -7.67
CA SER A 90 -28.05 5.58 -6.39
C SER A 90 -28.18 6.96 -5.75
N GLY A 91 -27.38 7.94 -6.19
CA GLY A 91 -27.22 9.23 -5.53
C GLY A 91 -26.45 9.14 -4.21
N ARG A 92 -25.94 7.97 -3.83
CA ARG A 92 -25.20 7.75 -2.59
C ARG A 92 -23.92 8.58 -2.58
N THR A 93 -23.67 9.26 -1.46
CA THR A 93 -22.43 10.02 -1.26
C THR A 93 -21.58 9.42 -0.15
N GLN A 94 -20.27 9.37 -0.34
CA GLN A 94 -19.34 8.88 0.68
C GLN A 94 -18.05 9.70 0.69
N SER A 95 -17.54 10.01 1.88
CA SER A 95 -16.19 10.57 2.05
C SER A 95 -15.18 9.44 2.12
N VAL A 96 -14.16 9.47 1.29
CA VAL A 96 -13.09 8.47 1.23
C VAL A 96 -11.74 9.14 1.43
N GLN A 97 -10.92 8.56 2.30
CA GLN A 97 -9.52 8.98 2.46
C GLN A 97 -8.68 8.46 1.31
N VAL A 98 -7.83 9.32 0.77
CA VAL A 98 -6.92 9.00 -0.34
C VAL A 98 -5.50 9.41 0.01
N PHE A 99 -4.51 8.65 -0.45
CA PHE A 99 -3.10 9.02 -0.26
C PHE A 99 -2.79 10.34 -0.99
N GLU A 100 -2.06 11.24 -0.34
CA GLU A 100 -1.57 12.46 -0.97
C GLU A 100 -0.05 12.39 -1.13
N SER A 101 0.67 12.19 -0.01
CA SER A 101 2.12 12.15 -0.04
C SER A 101 2.76 11.35 1.09
N LEU A 102 3.99 10.91 0.84
CA LEU A 102 4.92 10.32 1.81
C LEU A 102 6.18 11.19 1.88
N SER A 103 6.55 11.64 3.08
CA SER A 103 7.75 12.44 3.35
C SER A 103 8.74 11.69 4.25
N LEU A 104 9.99 11.61 3.81
CA LEU A 104 11.09 10.92 4.49
C LEU A 104 12.29 11.86 4.57
N THR A 105 12.87 12.05 5.74
CA THR A 105 14.09 12.85 5.93
C THR A 105 15.22 11.96 6.42
N LEU A 106 16.41 12.09 5.82
CA LEU A 106 17.54 11.24 6.11
C LEU A 106 18.90 11.90 5.84
N PRO A 107 19.98 11.43 6.48
CA PRO A 107 21.33 11.93 6.20
C PRO A 107 21.79 11.64 4.77
N LEU A 108 22.41 12.62 4.12
CA LEU A 108 23.04 12.49 2.80
C LEU A 108 24.16 11.45 2.75
N ALA A 109 24.80 11.18 3.89
CA ALA A 109 25.84 10.17 4.00
C ALA A 109 25.31 8.75 3.69
N LEU A 110 24.00 8.51 3.87
CA LEU A 110 23.38 7.22 3.61
C LEU A 110 23.33 6.85 2.13
N LYS A 111 23.47 7.81 1.20
CA LYS A 111 23.49 7.51 -0.26
C LYS A 111 24.57 6.51 -0.67
N LYS A 112 25.64 6.37 0.12
CA LYS A 112 26.73 5.43 -0.12
C LYS A 112 26.47 4.03 0.45
N ASN A 113 25.42 3.85 1.23
CA ASN A 113 25.05 2.57 1.82
C ASN A 113 24.32 1.70 0.77
N PRO A 114 24.68 0.43 0.56
CA PRO A 114 23.90 -0.49 -0.28
C PRO A 114 22.41 -0.55 0.07
N ASP A 115 22.07 -0.48 1.36
CA ASP A 115 20.67 -0.49 1.83
C ASP A 115 19.87 0.71 1.30
N TYR A 116 20.54 1.80 0.94
CA TYR A 116 19.90 2.97 0.32
C TYR A 116 19.31 2.64 -1.04
N VAL A 117 19.98 1.81 -1.84
CA VAL A 117 19.46 1.42 -3.17
C VAL A 117 18.18 0.61 -3.01
N MET A 118 18.15 -0.31 -2.04
CA MET A 118 16.95 -1.09 -1.72
C MET A 118 15.83 -0.21 -1.17
N ALA A 119 16.13 0.71 -0.25
CA ALA A 119 15.13 1.62 0.29
C ALA A 119 14.54 2.52 -0.81
N MET A 120 15.39 3.02 -1.73
CA MET A 120 14.95 3.83 -2.86
C MET A 120 14.16 3.04 -3.90
N SER A 121 14.39 1.73 -4.07
CA SER A 121 13.57 0.91 -4.96
C SER A 121 12.13 0.78 -4.47
N LYS A 122 11.91 0.78 -3.15
CA LYS A 122 10.57 0.84 -2.54
C LYS A 122 9.88 2.17 -2.80
N ILE A 123 10.61 3.28 -2.67
CA ILE A 123 10.12 4.63 -3.00
C ILE A 123 9.75 4.72 -4.49
N LYS A 124 10.58 4.15 -5.37
CA LYS A 124 10.27 4.06 -6.80
C LYS A 124 9.01 3.23 -7.06
N ALA A 125 8.86 2.07 -6.40
CA ALA A 125 7.67 1.23 -6.56
C ALA A 125 6.38 1.95 -6.11
N LEU A 126 6.44 2.75 -5.03
CA LEU A 126 5.32 3.60 -4.63
C LEU A 126 5.00 4.64 -5.71
N ALA A 127 6.00 5.35 -6.22
CA ALA A 127 5.77 6.33 -7.27
C ALA A 127 5.21 5.69 -8.55
N GLU A 128 5.69 4.51 -8.94
CA GLU A 128 5.16 3.74 -10.08
C GLU A 128 3.70 3.37 -9.85
N LYS A 129 3.37 2.80 -8.69
CA LYS A 129 1.98 2.46 -8.35
C LYS A 129 1.07 3.69 -8.40
N MET A 130 1.50 4.83 -7.85
CA MET A 130 0.72 6.06 -7.88
C MET A 130 0.53 6.60 -9.31
N ALA A 131 1.58 6.53 -10.14
CA ALA A 131 1.48 6.94 -11.54
C ALA A 131 0.56 6.00 -12.33
N ASP A 132 0.59 4.70 -12.05
CA ASP A 132 -0.25 3.72 -12.73
C ASP A 132 -1.72 3.80 -12.31
N GLU A 133 -1.99 4.10 -11.04
CA GLU A 133 -3.37 4.21 -10.54
C GLU A 133 -3.99 5.59 -10.75
N ARG A 134 -3.18 6.64 -10.89
CA ARG A 134 -3.67 8.03 -10.96
C ARG A 134 -3.18 8.82 -12.18
N GLY A 135 -2.47 8.16 -13.10
CA GLY A 135 -1.94 8.76 -14.33
C GLY A 135 -0.68 9.61 -14.16
N TYR A 136 -0.25 9.90 -12.94
CA TYR A 136 0.96 10.69 -12.67
C TYR A 136 1.45 10.52 -11.22
N SER A 137 2.77 10.62 -11.02
CA SER A 137 3.36 10.81 -9.70
C SER A 137 4.62 11.67 -9.75
N GLU A 138 5.07 12.13 -8.58
CA GLU A 138 6.31 12.91 -8.45
C GLU A 138 7.17 12.39 -7.28
N ILE A 139 8.49 12.34 -7.48
CA ILE A 139 9.50 12.17 -6.43
C ILE A 139 10.30 13.46 -6.33
N GLN A 140 10.17 14.17 -5.22
CA GLN A 140 10.88 15.41 -4.94
C GLN A 140 12.03 15.17 -3.96
N PHE A 141 13.22 15.61 -4.34
CA PHE A 141 14.41 15.58 -3.52
C PHE A 141 14.76 16.98 -3.03
N PHE A 142 14.59 17.21 -1.74
CA PHE A 142 14.92 18.48 -1.11
C PHE A 142 16.27 18.45 -0.44
N LEU A 143 17.06 19.50 -0.68
CA LEU A 143 18.39 19.68 -0.09
C LEU A 143 18.50 21.08 0.51
N LEU A 144 19.31 21.20 1.57
CA LEU A 144 19.72 22.52 2.03
C LEU A 144 20.53 23.21 0.91
N PRO A 145 20.29 24.51 0.61
CA PRO A 145 20.99 25.21 -0.48
C PRO A 145 22.51 25.15 -0.39
N THR A 146 23.06 25.23 0.82
CA THR A 146 24.51 25.18 1.05
C THR A 146 25.10 23.80 0.77
N ASP A 147 24.36 22.72 1.04
CA ASP A 147 24.80 21.36 0.72
C ASP A 147 24.71 21.08 -0.79
N ALA A 148 23.66 21.60 -1.45
CA ALA A 148 23.55 21.52 -2.90
C ALA A 148 24.72 22.27 -3.58
N ALA A 149 25.01 23.49 -3.14
CA ALA A 149 26.14 24.27 -3.64
C ALA A 149 27.49 23.59 -3.39
N ALA A 150 27.74 23.10 -2.16
CA ALA A 150 28.99 22.42 -1.80
C ALA A 150 29.26 21.16 -2.64
N LYS A 151 28.18 20.45 -3.02
CA LYS A 151 28.26 19.25 -3.87
C LYS A 151 28.07 19.55 -5.36
N LYS A 152 27.97 20.82 -5.76
CA LYS A 152 27.69 21.27 -7.13
C LYS A 152 26.46 20.58 -7.74
N ILE A 153 25.45 20.30 -6.91
CA ILE A 153 24.19 19.68 -7.35
C ILE A 153 23.35 20.78 -8.02
N LYS A 154 22.93 20.49 -9.25
CA LYS A 154 21.94 21.32 -9.95
C LYS A 154 20.52 20.90 -9.56
N PHE A 155 19.66 21.89 -9.39
CA PHE A 155 18.23 21.68 -9.22
C PHE A 155 17.62 21.48 -10.60
N GLU A 156 17.39 20.22 -10.93
CA GLU A 156 16.90 19.76 -12.23
C GLU A 156 15.72 18.83 -12.00
N SER A 157 14.88 18.74 -13.02
CA SER A 157 13.76 17.80 -13.10
C SER A 157 13.95 16.91 -14.30
N ASP A 158 13.62 15.63 -14.13
CA ASP A 158 13.57 14.65 -15.20
C ASP A 158 12.23 13.90 -15.12
N THR A 159 11.79 13.31 -16.23
CA THR A 159 10.56 12.52 -16.27
C THR A 159 10.87 11.14 -16.81
N VAL A 160 10.54 10.13 -16.01
CA VAL A 160 10.60 8.73 -16.40
C VAL A 160 9.19 8.17 -16.55
N LYS A 161 9.07 6.98 -17.15
CA LYS A 161 7.78 6.30 -17.28
C LYS A 161 7.68 5.14 -16.29
N SER A 162 6.49 4.96 -15.74
CA SER A 162 6.09 3.75 -15.04
C SER A 162 6.00 2.55 -15.99
N PRO A 163 5.82 1.31 -15.48
CA PRO A 163 5.61 0.13 -16.32
C PRO A 163 4.42 0.25 -17.28
N LEU A 164 3.35 0.95 -16.90
CA LEU A 164 2.20 1.18 -17.80
C LEU A 164 2.35 2.44 -18.67
N GLY A 165 3.51 3.10 -18.65
CA GLY A 165 3.82 4.25 -19.50
C GLY A 165 3.41 5.60 -18.93
N ASN A 166 2.91 5.65 -17.69
CA ASN A 166 2.49 6.89 -17.03
C ASN A 166 3.70 7.70 -16.52
N PRO A 167 3.66 9.03 -16.59
CA PRO A 167 4.77 9.88 -16.18
C PRO A 167 5.04 9.85 -14.66
N ILE A 168 6.32 9.78 -14.32
CA ILE A 168 6.86 9.99 -12.98
C ILE A 168 7.90 11.11 -13.08
N THR A 169 7.61 12.27 -12.49
CA THR A 169 8.58 13.36 -12.44
C THR A 169 9.51 13.17 -11.26
N VAL A 170 10.81 13.31 -11.49
CA VAL A 170 11.84 13.31 -10.45
C VAL A 170 12.48 14.68 -10.42
N SER A 171 12.29 15.43 -9.33
CA SER A 171 12.78 16.81 -9.22
C SER A 171 13.72 16.97 -8.02
N LYS A 172 14.67 17.91 -8.14
CA LYS A 172 15.53 18.34 -7.04
C LYS A 172 15.26 19.81 -6.73
N SER A 173 15.06 20.11 -5.45
CA SER A 173 14.69 21.46 -4.99
C SER A 173 15.45 21.85 -3.73
N ALA A 174 15.53 23.16 -3.49
CA ALA A 174 16.06 23.72 -2.26
C ALA A 174 15.01 23.70 -1.15
N ASP A 175 15.39 23.32 0.06
CA ASP A 175 14.59 23.50 1.28
C ASP A 175 15.48 24.04 2.41
N LYS A 176 15.20 25.28 2.81
CA LYS A 176 15.95 25.99 3.86
C LYS A 176 15.62 25.49 5.27
N SER A 177 14.54 24.72 5.45
CA SER A 177 14.15 24.14 6.73
C SER A 177 14.97 22.90 7.10
N LEU A 178 15.71 22.32 6.15
CA LEU A 178 16.52 21.14 6.40
C LEU A 178 17.79 21.46 7.20
N LYS A 179 18.16 20.55 8.09
CA LYS A 179 19.47 20.60 8.75
C LYS A 179 20.58 20.27 7.75
N LYS A 180 21.77 20.84 7.96
CA LYS A 180 22.95 20.55 7.15
C LYS A 180 23.24 19.05 7.12
N GLY A 181 23.57 18.53 5.95
CA GLY A 181 23.87 17.11 5.73
C GLY A 181 22.63 16.23 5.62
N MET A 182 21.42 16.78 5.63
CA MET A 182 20.17 16.05 5.49
C MET A 182 19.55 16.25 4.09
N GLN A 183 18.71 15.30 3.71
CA GLN A 183 17.87 15.35 2.53
C GLN A 183 16.45 14.98 2.94
N ARG A 184 15.44 15.61 2.34
CA ARG A 184 14.06 15.12 2.38
C ARG A 184 13.67 14.57 1.01
N ILE A 185 12.98 13.45 1.03
CA ILE A 185 12.39 12.78 -0.14
C ILE A 185 10.89 12.85 0.05
N VAL A 186 10.17 13.37 -0.93
CA VAL A 186 8.70 13.41 -0.91
C VAL A 186 8.18 12.69 -2.15
N VAL A 187 7.36 11.67 -1.95
CA VAL A 187 6.59 11.06 -3.05
C VAL A 187 5.19 11.63 -3.02
N LYS A 188 4.72 12.15 -4.15
CA LYS A 188 3.38 12.71 -4.32
C LYS A 188 2.62 11.92 -5.36
N ALA A 189 1.35 11.67 -5.07
CA ALA A 189 0.41 11.13 -6.04
C ALA A 189 -0.34 12.27 -6.75
N ALA A 190 -0.84 12.04 -7.96
CA ALA A 190 -1.74 12.99 -8.60
C ALA A 190 -2.98 13.24 -7.71
N PRO A 191 -3.48 14.49 -7.65
CA PRO A 191 -4.65 14.81 -6.85
C PRO A 191 -5.89 14.13 -7.44
N ILE A 192 -6.69 13.53 -6.57
CA ILE A 192 -8.01 13.03 -6.94
C ILE A 192 -9.00 14.17 -6.69
N GLN A 193 -9.59 14.67 -7.77
CA GLN A 193 -10.72 15.60 -7.68
C GLN A 193 -12.03 14.82 -7.68
N LYS A 194 -13.11 15.46 -7.22
CA LYS A 194 -14.48 14.89 -7.16
C LYS A 194 -14.73 13.90 -8.28
N VAL A 195 -14.97 12.64 -7.93
CA VAL A 195 -15.26 11.57 -8.88
C VAL A 195 -16.75 11.24 -8.79
N ALA A 196 -17.44 11.36 -9.93
CA ALA A 196 -18.76 10.78 -10.11
C ALA A 196 -18.56 9.35 -10.60
N LEU A 197 -19.02 8.36 -9.82
CA LEU A 197 -18.88 6.93 -10.12
C LEU A 197 -20.17 6.37 -10.73
#